data_AF-A0A9E6MDA7-F1
#
_entry.id   AF-A0A9E6MDA7-F1
#
_cell.length_a   1.000
_cell.length_b   1.000
_cell.length_c   1.000
_cell.angle_alpha   90.00
_cell.angle_beta   90.00
_cell.angle_gamma   90.00
#
_symmetry.space_group_name_H-M   'P 1'
#
loop_
_entity.id
_entity.type
_entity.pdbx_description
1 polymer ?
#
loop_
_entity_poly.entity_id
_entity_poly.type
_entity_poly.pdbx_seq_one_letter_code
_entity_poly.pdbx_strand_id
1 'polypeptide(L)' 'MSRFIWMIVLNILQAALVVVAYIAIFFIIKGGFMYITSAGSSDGMANAKKTITNAIIGLIICIAAASIVNAIAGLIKG' A
#
# COMPACT_ATOMS: atom_id res chain seq x y z
N MET A 1 6.37 -31.42 1.77
CA MET A 1 6.96 -30.52 0.75
C MET A 1 6.11 -29.27 0.50
N SER A 2 4.79 -29.38 0.24
CA SER A 2 3.91 -28.24 -0.11
C SER A 2 3.80 -27.13 0.96
N ARG A 3 3.73 -27.47 2.26
CA ARG A 3 3.64 -26.47 3.35
C ARG A 3 4.83 -25.51 3.42
N PHE A 4 6.03 -25.97 3.06
CA PHE A 4 7.25 -25.15 3.10
C PHE A 4 7.21 -24.04 2.03
N ILE A 5 6.71 -24.37 0.83
CA ILE A 5 6.53 -23.42 -0.26
C ILE A 5 5.52 -22.35 0.14
N TRP A 6 4.37 -22.76 0.71
CA TRP A 6 3.36 -21.80 1.18
C TRP A 6 3.89 -20.85 2.26
N MET A 7 4.68 -21.32 3.22
CA MET A 7 5.27 -20.45 4.24
C MET A 7 6.24 -19.42 3.65
N ILE A 8 7.07 -19.81 2.68
CA ILE A 8 8.00 -18.89 2.00
C ILE A 8 7.20 -17.82 1.25
N VAL A 9 6.18 -18.22 0.49
CA VAL A 9 5.32 -17.29 -0.27
C VAL A 9 4.64 -16.31 0.69
N LEU A 10 4.03 -16.78 1.77
CA LEU A 10 3.32 -15.93 2.74
C LEU A 10 4.26 -14.93 3.43
N ASN A 11 5.49 -15.34 3.78
CA ASN A 11 6.48 -14.45 4.37
C ASN A 11 6.94 -13.36 3.39
N ILE A 12 7.19 -13.71 2.13
CA ILE A 12 7.55 -12.73 1.10
C ILE A 12 6.41 -11.74 0.87
N LEU A 13 5.17 -12.23 0.83
CA LEU A 13 4.00 -11.40 0.63
C LEU A 13 3.78 -10.43 1.81
N GLN A 14 3.94 -10.90 3.05
CA GLN A 14 3.91 -10.02 4.22
C GLN A 14 5.02 -8.97 4.17
N ALA A 15 6.25 -9.35 3.82
CA ALA A 15 7.34 -8.40 3.68
C ALA A 15 7.05 -7.34 2.61
N ALA A 16 6.50 -7.76 1.46
CA ALA A 16 6.09 -6.86 0.39
C ALA A 16 4.99 -5.88 0.84
N LEU A 17 3.98 -6.35 1.58
CA LEU A 17 2.91 -5.51 2.12
C LEU A 17 3.46 -4.42 3.06
N VAL A 18 4.42 -4.76 3.91
CA VAL A 18 5.09 -3.81 4.79
C VAL A 18 5.86 -2.77 3.99
N VAL A 19 6.60 -3.17 2.96
CA VAL A 19 7.32 -2.23 2.07
C VAL A 19 6.34 -1.27 1.39
N VAL A 20 5.21 -1.76 0.88
CA VAL A 20 4.23 -0.89 0.22
C VAL A 20 3.59 0.09 1.21
N ALA A 21 3.36 -0.32 2.46
CA ALA A 21 2.87 0.60 3.49
C ALA A 21 3.83 1.79 3.70
N TYR A 22 5.14 1.54 3.77
CA TYR A 22 6.14 2.60 3.86
C TYR A 22 6.15 3.53 2.63
N ILE A 23 6.04 2.94 1.44
CA ILE A 23 5.98 3.69 0.18
C ILE A 23 4.72 4.57 0.14
N ALA A 24 3.56 4.04 0.55
CA ALA A 24 2.32 4.79 0.60
C ALA A 24 2.42 5.99 1.54
N ILE A 25 3.00 5.81 2.73
CA ILE A 25 3.26 6.91 3.69
C ILE A 25 4.17 7.97 3.06
N PHE A 26 5.24 7.55 2.38
CA PHE A 26 6.14 8.48 1.69
C PHE A 26 5.41 9.32 0.63
N PHE A 27 4.56 8.71 -0.20
CA PHE A 27 3.77 9.44 -1.21
C PHE A 27 2.73 10.37 -0.60
N ILE A 28 2.10 9.98 0.51
CA ILE A 28 1.17 10.85 1.25
C ILE A 28 1.90 12.08 1.77
N ILE A 29 3.08 11.90 2.39
CA ILE A 29 3.91 13.00 2.89
C ILE A 29 4.33 13.93 1.74
N LYS A 30 4.87 13.37 0.65
CA LYS A 30 5.27 14.14 -0.54
C LYS A 30 4.10 14.92 -1.13
N GLY A 31 2.94 14.29 -1.26
CA GLY A 31 1.72 14.93 -1.75
C GLY A 31 1.23 16.04 -0.83
N GLY A 32 1.32 15.85 0.49
CA GLY A 32 1.00 16.85 1.49
C GLY A 32 1.89 18.09 1.41
N PHE A 33 3.21 17.89 1.31
CA PHE A 33 4.15 18.99 1.07
C PHE A 33 3.87 19.70 -0.24
N MET A 34 3.60 18.97 -1.32
CA MET A 34 3.26 19.57 -2.61
C MET A 34 1.95 20.37 -2.54
N TYR A 35 0.98 19.93 -1.75
CA TYR A 35 -0.28 20.65 -1.55
C TYR A 35 -0.07 21.98 -0.82
N ILE A 36 0.75 21.99 0.24
CA ILE A 36 1.07 23.20 1.02
C ILE A 36 1.90 24.18 0.18
N THR A 37 2.96 23.70 -0.50
CA THR A 37 3.82 24.55 -1.34
C THR A 37 3.10 25.10 -2.57
N SER A 38 2.11 24.37 -3.09
CA SER A 38 1.32 24.80 -4.26
C SER A 38 0.11 25.65 -3.90
N ALA A 39 0.00 26.16 -2.67
CA ALA A 39 -1.15 26.94 -2.19
C ALA A 39 -1.50 28.20 -3.02
N GLY A 40 -0.68 28.58 -4.01
CA GLY A 40 -0.95 29.67 -4.95
C GLY A 40 -1.39 29.25 -6.37
N SER A 41 -1.35 27.95 -6.74
CA SER A 41 -1.77 27.49 -8.07
C SER A 41 -2.80 26.34 -7.98
N SER A 42 -3.95 26.53 -8.64
CA SER A 42 -5.02 25.53 -8.69
C SER A 42 -4.52 24.18 -9.24
N ASP A 43 -3.65 24.23 -10.25
CA ASP A 43 -3.11 23.05 -10.90
C ASP A 43 -2.15 22.27 -10.00
N GLY A 44 -1.29 22.96 -9.25
CA GLY A 44 -0.38 22.33 -8.29
C GLY A 44 -1.15 21.67 -7.15
N MET A 45 -2.19 22.33 -6.63
CA MET A 45 -3.09 21.74 -5.64
C MET A 45 -3.85 20.52 -6.17
N ALA A 46 -4.36 20.57 -7.40
CA ALA A 46 -5.07 19.45 -8.01
C ALA A 46 -4.16 18.23 -8.23
N ASN A 47 -2.92 18.45 -8.68
CA ASN A 47 -1.92 17.39 -8.85
C ASN A 47 -1.47 16.78 -7.52
N ALA A 48 -1.30 17.62 -6.48
CA ALA A 48 -1.00 17.15 -5.14
C ALA A 48 -2.12 16.26 -4.59
N LYS A 49 -3.38 16.69 -4.73
CA LYS A 49 -4.54 15.89 -4.34
C LYS A 49 -4.61 14.56 -5.09
N LYS A 50 -4.40 14.55 -6.42
CA LYS A 50 -4.34 13.30 -7.21
C LYS A 50 -3.26 12.35 -6.68
N THR A 51 -2.09 12.88 -6.35
CA THR A 51 -1.00 12.06 -5.78
C THR A 51 -1.39 11.41 -4.46
N ILE A 52 -1.97 12.20 -3.55
CA ILE A 52 -2.44 11.69 -2.24
C ILE A 52 -3.55 10.64 -2.44
N THR A 53 -4.54 10.93 -3.28
CA THR A 53 -5.65 10.00 -3.57
C THR A 53 -5.13 8.68 -4.14
N ASN A 54 -4.19 8.73 -5.09
CA ASN A 54 -3.59 7.53 -5.66
C ASN A 54 -2.81 6.71 -4.62
N ALA A 55 -2.09 7.37 -3.72
CA ALA A 55 -1.38 6.70 -2.62
C ALA A 55 -2.35 6.01 -1.66
N ILE A 56 -3.48 6.64 -1.33
CA ILE A 56 -4.54 6.06 -0.49
C ILE A 56 -5.17 4.85 -1.18
N ILE A 57 -5.48 4.95 -2.49
CA ILE A 57 -6.03 3.82 -3.25
C ILE A 57 -5.07 2.63 -3.23
N GLY A 58 -3.77 2.87 -3.46
CA GLY A 58 -2.75 1.82 -3.38
C GLY A 58 -2.67 1.16 -1.99
N LEU A 59 -2.80 1.96 -0.93
CA LEU A 59 -2.83 1.45 0.45
C LEU A 59 -4.06 0.56 0.70
N ILE A 60 -5.25 0.99 0.27
CA ILE A 60 -6.49 0.21 0.40
C ILE A 60 -6.36 -1.14 -0.31
N ILE A 61 -5.81 -1.15 -1.53
CA ILE A 61 -5.59 -2.37 -2.30
C ILE A 61 -4.64 -3.31 -1.55
N CYS A 62 -3.57 -2.80 -0.93
CA CYS A 62 -2.65 -3.63 -0.15
C CYS A 62 -3.32 -4.24 1.08
N ILE A 63 -4.14 -3.48 1.80
CA ILE A 63 -4.89 -3.99 2.94
C ILE A 63 -5.85 -5.10 2.49
N ALA A 64 -6.56 -4.91 1.38
CA ALA A 64 -7.44 -5.93 0.82
C ALA A 64 -6.67 -7.20 0.41
N ALA A 65 -5.52 -7.05 -0.24
CA ALA A 65 -4.65 -8.17 -0.61
C ALA A 65 -4.17 -8.95 0.61
N ALA A 66 -3.79 -8.25 1.69
CA ALA A 66 -3.39 -8.89 2.94
C ALA A 66 -4.50 -9.77 3.53
N SER A 67 -5.75 -9.30 3.52
CA SER A 67 -6.90 -10.06 4.01
C SER A 67 -7.13 -11.34 3.20
N ILE A 68 -7.01 -11.28 1.88
CA ILE A 68 -7.16 -12.46 1.00
C ILE A 68 -6.05 -13.48 1.29
N VAL A 69 -4.81 -13.01 1.42
CA VAL A 69 -3.65 -13.88 1.69
C VAL A 69 -3.79 -14.57 3.04
N ASN A 70 -4.25 -13.85 4.07
CA ASN A 70 -4.52 -14.42 5.39
C ASN A 70 -5.68 -15.43 5.36
N ALA A 71 -6.73 -15.18 4.58
CA ALA A 71 -7.83 -16.12 4.41
C ALA A 71 -7.36 -17.44 3.77
N ILE A 72 -6.59 -17.36 2.68
CA ILE A 72 -6.00 -18.54 2.03
C ILE A 72 -5.04 -19.27 2.97
N ALA A 73 -4.21 -18.53 3.72
CA ALA A 73 -3.30 -19.12 4.70
C ALA A 73 -4.04 -19.86 5.82
N GLY A 74 -5.18 -19.34 6.26
CA GLY A 74 -6.04 -19.99 7.25
C GLY A 74 -6.63 -21.30 6.75
N LEU A 75 -7.13 -21.32 5.50
CA LEU A 75 -7.70 -22.52 4.85
C LEU A 75 -6.67 -23.64 4.62
N ILE A 76 -5.39 -23.30 4.45
CA ILE A 76 -4.31 -24.29 4.24
C ILE A 76 -3.77 -24.85 5.57
N LYS A 77 -3.92 -24.08 6.67
CA LYS A 77 -3.47 -24.47 8.02
C LYS A 77 -4.50 -25.31 8.78
N GLY A 78 -5.80 -25.11 8.53
CA GLY A 78 -6.88 -26.01 8.95
C GLY A 78 -6.84 -27.33 8.19
#